data_AF-A0A3G6N0Y4-F1
#
_entry.id   AF-A0A3G6N0Y4-F1
#
_cell.length_a   1.000
_cell.length_b   1.000
_cell.length_c   1.000
_cell.angle_alpha   90.00
_cell.angle_beta   90.00
_cell.angle_gamma   90.00
#
_symmetry.space_group_name_H-M   'P 1'
#
loop_
_entity.id
_entity.type
_entity.pdbx_description
1 polymer ?
#
loop_
_entity_poly.entity_id
_entity_poly.type
_entity_poly.pdbx_seq_one_letter_code
_entity_poly.pdbx_strand_id
1 'polypeptide(L)'
;MIKWFIKAAVLLSLIVFCDKAFAQKLEKGTYIGYEQNPFCYTKECLRDYNKDRVKKNKIYYKITLQITDSVSSITKLPVKYISKKKQIVDSVNGGYYNYSKIEISDNNIFGRLDNCKYRKTGGHGVRRYNYLSYKISQVKGGFLLSNGYNRNIFLKKV
;
A
#
# COMPACT_ATOMS: atom_id res chain seq x y z
N MET A 1 -43.54 -10.76 28.34
CA MET A 1 -42.95 -9.60 27.63
C MET A 1 -41.45 -9.44 27.87
N ILE A 2 -40.94 -9.45 29.10
CA ILE A 2 -39.53 -9.17 29.44
C ILE A 2 -38.50 -10.07 28.69
N LYS A 3 -38.78 -11.36 28.51
CA LYS A 3 -37.87 -12.30 27.82
C LYS A 3 -37.57 -11.93 26.36
N TRP A 4 -38.49 -11.25 25.67
CA TRP A 4 -38.32 -10.83 24.28
C TRP A 4 -37.42 -9.59 24.17
N PHE A 5 -37.55 -8.66 25.11
CA PHE A 5 -36.69 -7.47 25.20
C PHE A 5 -35.23 -7.83 25.50
N ILE A 6 -35.00 -8.79 26.40
CA ILE A 6 -33.63 -9.26 26.71
C ILE A 6 -32.99 -9.92 25.48
N LYS A 7 -33.73 -10.75 24.73
CA LYS A 7 -33.23 -11.36 23.48
C LYS A 7 -32.88 -10.32 22.42
N ALA A 8 -33.71 -9.28 22.25
CA ALA A 8 -33.44 -8.21 21.30
C ALA A 8 -32.21 -7.38 21.69
N ALA A 9 -32.03 -7.05 22.97
CA ALA A 9 -30.87 -6.30 23.46
C ALA A 9 -29.55 -7.06 23.29
N VAL A 10 -29.56 -8.38 23.54
CA VAL A 10 -28.40 -9.26 23.32
C VAL A 10 -28.08 -9.36 21.82
N LEU A 11 -29.09 -9.46 20.96
CA LEU A 11 -28.88 -9.50 19.51
C LEU A 11 -28.31 -8.17 18.98
N LEU A 12 -28.82 -7.03 19.47
CA LEU A 12 -28.33 -5.70 19.07
C LEU A 12 -26.88 -5.48 19.50
N SER A 13 -26.51 -5.89 20.72
CA SER A 13 -25.13 -5.77 21.19
C SER A 13 -24.19 -6.67 20.38
N LEU A 14 -24.59 -7.90 20.06
CA LEU A 14 -23.84 -8.80 19.17
C LEU A 14 -23.59 -8.18 17.79
N ILE A 15 -24.60 -7.56 17.17
CA ILE A 15 -24.46 -6.90 15.86
C ILE A 15 -23.46 -5.74 15.94
N VAL A 16 -23.57 -4.88 16.97
CA VAL A 16 -22.64 -3.75 17.16
C VAL A 16 -21.21 -4.23 17.45
N PHE A 17 -21.03 -5.34 18.17
CA PHE A 17 -19.72 -5.94 18.39
C PHE A 17 -19.13 -6.56 17.13
N CYS A 18 -19.95 -7.19 16.28
CA CYS A 18 -19.52 -7.70 14.98
C CYS A 18 -19.07 -6.55 14.06
N ASP A 19 -19.84 -5.47 13.94
CA ASP A 19 -19.47 -4.33 13.07
C ASP A 19 -18.12 -3.70 13.46
N LYS A 20 -17.81 -3.62 14.77
CA LYS A 20 -16.50 -3.13 15.22
C LYS A 20 -15.36 -4.14 15.04
N ALA A 21 -15.65 -5.44 15.05
CA ALA A 21 -14.65 -6.47 14.78
C ALA A 21 -14.26 -6.53 13.29
N PHE A 22 -15.15 -6.12 12.38
CA PHE A 22 -14.89 -6.08 10.93
C PHE A 22 -14.22 -4.80 10.45
N ALA A 23 -14.03 -3.78 11.30
CA ALA A 23 -13.18 -2.64 10.99
C ALA A 23 -11.73 -3.12 10.92
N GLN A 24 -11.24 -3.36 9.70
CA GLN A 24 -9.93 -3.92 9.42
C GLN A 24 -8.82 -2.92 9.79
N LYS A 25 -8.48 -2.83 11.08
CA LYS A 25 -7.39 -1.96 11.55
C LYS A 25 -6.05 -2.55 11.10
N LEU A 26 -5.37 -1.84 10.21
CA LEU A 26 -4.00 -2.16 9.86
C LEU A 26 -3.11 -2.07 11.10
N GLU A 27 -2.43 -3.15 11.43
CA GLU A 27 -1.49 -3.16 12.54
C GLU A 27 -0.33 -2.20 12.27
N LYS A 28 0.20 -1.60 13.34
CA LYS A 28 1.43 -0.81 13.27
C LYS A 28 2.60 -1.67 12.76
N GLY A 29 3.50 -1.03 12.04
CA GLY A 29 4.71 -1.65 11.53
C GLY A 29 5.15 -1.10 10.18
N THR A 30 6.21 -1.72 9.66
CA THR A 30 6.73 -1.44 8.32
C THR A 30 6.33 -2.56 7.38
N TYR A 31 5.72 -2.20 6.26
CA TYR A 31 5.32 -3.13 5.22
C TYR A 31 6.03 -2.79 3.93
N ILE A 32 6.51 -3.82 3.24
CA ILE A 32 7.26 -3.68 1.99
C ILE A 32 6.59 -4.49 0.90
N GLY A 33 6.47 -3.87 -0.27
CA GLY A 33 6.07 -4.51 -1.51
C GLY A 33 6.72 -3.86 -2.72
N TYR A 34 6.34 -4.32 -3.90
CA TYR A 34 6.95 -3.90 -5.16
C TYR A 34 5.88 -3.65 -6.22
N GLU A 35 6.09 -2.60 -6.99
CA GLU A 35 5.24 -2.12 -8.08
C GLU A 35 6.11 -2.02 -9.35
N GLN A 36 5.62 -2.41 -10.53
CA GLN A 36 6.41 -2.36 -11.75
C GLN A 36 6.60 -0.92 -12.26
N ASN A 37 7.74 -0.61 -12.88
CA ASN A 37 8.03 0.68 -13.54
C ASN A 37 8.48 0.45 -15.01
N PRO A 38 7.91 1.14 -16.03
CA PRO A 38 6.78 2.07 -15.97
C PRO A 38 5.49 1.41 -15.51
N PHE A 39 4.63 2.21 -14.89
CA PHE A 39 3.27 1.79 -14.58
C PHE A 39 2.56 1.44 -15.88
N CYS A 40 1.92 0.28 -15.91
CA CYS A 40 1.05 -0.06 -17.01
C CYS A 40 -0.40 0.09 -16.57
N TYR A 41 -1.13 0.98 -17.26
CA TYR A 41 -2.52 1.34 -16.97
C TYR A 41 -3.53 0.68 -17.92
N THR A 42 -3.08 -0.22 -18.78
CA THR A 42 -3.97 -0.93 -19.70
C THR A 42 -4.60 -2.14 -19.00
N LYS A 43 -5.82 -2.53 -19.40
CA LYS A 43 -6.50 -3.72 -18.86
C LYS A 43 -5.67 -5.00 -19.05
N GLU A 44 -4.82 -5.04 -20.08
CA GLU A 44 -3.88 -6.14 -20.37
C GLU A 44 -2.77 -6.28 -19.31
N CYS A 45 -2.56 -5.24 -18.53
CA CYS A 45 -1.58 -5.19 -17.45
C CYS A 45 -2.14 -5.50 -16.07
N LEU A 46 -3.42 -5.90 -15.99
CA LEU A 46 -4.04 -6.49 -14.80
C LEU A 46 -3.38 -7.85 -14.52
N ARG A 47 -2.18 -7.83 -13.93
CA ARG A 47 -1.40 -9.01 -13.56
C ARG A 47 -1.35 -9.18 -12.05
N ASP A 48 -1.50 -10.42 -11.61
CA ASP A 48 -1.34 -10.79 -10.21
C ASP A 48 0.14 -10.80 -9.84
N TYR A 49 0.65 -9.65 -9.40
CA TYR A 49 2.06 -9.48 -9.01
C TYR A 49 2.48 -10.33 -7.82
N ASN A 50 1.55 -10.96 -7.10
CA ASN A 50 1.86 -11.94 -6.07
C ASN A 50 2.52 -13.21 -6.67
N LYS A 51 2.32 -13.45 -7.96
CA LYS A 51 2.89 -14.59 -8.71
C LYS A 51 4.10 -14.22 -9.57
N ASP A 52 4.32 -12.93 -9.84
CA ASP A 52 5.43 -12.49 -10.68
C ASP A 52 6.74 -12.52 -9.89
N ARG A 53 7.61 -13.46 -10.26
CA ARG A 53 8.98 -13.52 -9.75
C ARG A 53 9.73 -12.29 -10.23
N VAL A 54 10.44 -11.64 -9.31
CA VAL A 54 11.32 -10.51 -9.63
C VAL A 54 12.30 -10.88 -10.75
N LYS A 55 12.26 -10.11 -11.84
CA LYS A 55 13.14 -10.25 -13.00
C LYS A 55 14.40 -9.39 -12.85
N LYS A 56 15.56 -9.98 -13.15
CA LYS A 56 16.86 -9.30 -13.19
C LYS A 56 16.81 -8.13 -14.19
N ASN A 57 17.52 -7.04 -13.88
CA ASN A 57 17.65 -5.84 -14.70
C ASN A 57 16.35 -5.07 -15.02
N LYS A 58 15.21 -5.43 -14.42
CA LYS A 58 13.98 -4.64 -14.48
C LYS A 58 13.92 -3.65 -13.31
N ILE A 59 13.29 -2.50 -13.57
CA ILE A 59 13.07 -1.44 -12.59
C ILE A 59 11.70 -1.66 -11.96
N TYR A 60 11.64 -1.56 -10.63
CA TYR A 60 10.43 -1.63 -9.83
C TYR A 60 10.41 -0.44 -8.88
N TYR A 61 9.25 0.04 -8.49
CA TYR A 61 9.10 0.85 -7.31
C TYR A 61 8.98 -0.06 -6.10
N LYS A 62 9.96 0.01 -5.20
CA LYS A 62 9.83 -0.52 -3.84
C LYS A 62 8.88 0.41 -3.08
N ILE A 63 7.76 -0.14 -2.65
CA ILE A 63 6.74 0.56 -1.87
C ILE A 63 6.98 0.22 -0.40
N THR A 64 7.17 1.24 0.42
CA THR A 64 7.26 1.07 1.88
C THR A 64 6.12 1.82 2.52
N LEU A 65 5.23 1.10 3.19
CA LEU A 65 4.16 1.63 4.00
C LEU A 65 4.59 1.53 5.46
N GLN A 66 4.68 2.68 6.14
CA GLN A 66 4.97 2.74 7.56
C GLN A 66 3.72 3.21 8.29
N ILE A 67 3.25 2.43 9.25
CA ILE A 67 2.08 2.72 10.07
C ILE A 67 2.55 2.89 11.51
N THR A 68 2.41 4.09 12.05
CA THR A 68 2.74 4.42 13.44
C THR A 68 1.52 5.03 14.14
N ASP A 69 1.62 5.28 15.44
CA ASP A 69 0.59 5.95 16.22
C ASP A 69 0.30 7.38 15.78
N SER A 70 1.32 8.09 15.31
CA SER A 70 1.24 9.53 15.05
C SER A 70 1.12 9.85 13.57
N VAL A 71 1.89 9.17 12.73
CA VAL A 71 1.96 9.45 11.30
C VAL A 71 2.14 8.15 10.52
N SER A 72 1.30 7.96 9.51
CA SER A 72 1.53 6.93 8.50
C SER A 72 2.14 7.54 7.24
N SER A 73 2.99 6.78 6.54
CA SER A 73 3.62 7.25 5.31
C SER A 73 3.77 6.16 4.26
N ILE A 74 3.75 6.56 2.99
CA ILE A 74 4.14 5.72 1.86
C ILE A 74 5.34 6.35 1.17
N THR A 75 6.35 5.54 0.90
CA THR A 75 7.45 5.91 0.00
C THR A 75 7.47 5.00 -1.22
N LYS A 76 7.80 5.57 -2.38
CA LYS A 76 8.07 4.83 -3.61
C LYS A 76 9.50 5.08 -4.05
N LEU A 77 10.33 4.05 -3.99
CA LEU A 77 11.75 4.13 -4.35
C LEU A 77 12.03 3.27 -5.58
N PRO A 78 12.50 3.83 -6.70
CA PRO A 78 12.87 3.05 -7.87
C PRO A 78 14.09 2.18 -7.55
N VAL A 79 13.96 0.89 -7.76
CA VAL A 79 15.01 -0.11 -7.54
C VAL A 79 15.18 -0.98 -8.77
N LYS A 80 16.43 -1.26 -9.12
CA LYS A 80 16.82 -2.23 -10.14
C LYS A 80 17.41 -3.45 -9.44
N TYR A 81 16.90 -4.63 -9.79
CA TYR A 81 17.44 -5.88 -9.27
C TYR A 81 18.65 -6.32 -10.09
N ILE A 82 19.82 -6.40 -9.43
CA ILE A 82 21.04 -6.98 -10.00
C ILE A 82 21.00 -8.51 -9.86
N SER A 83 20.41 -9.01 -8.77
CA SER A 83 20.15 -10.43 -8.53
C SER A 83 18.90 -10.57 -7.65
N LYS A 84 18.45 -11.79 -7.36
CA LYS A 84 17.32 -12.02 -6.44
C LYS A 84 17.51 -11.38 -5.06
N LYS A 85 18.76 -11.28 -4.58
CA LYS A 85 19.11 -10.74 -3.25
C LYS A 85 19.71 -9.33 -3.29
N LYS A 86 20.16 -8.84 -4.46
CA LYS A 86 20.86 -7.55 -4.59
C LYS A 86 20.05 -6.56 -5.40
N GLN A 87 19.76 -5.41 -4.80
CA GLN A 87 19.03 -4.29 -5.38
C GLN A 87 19.92 -3.04 -5.36
N ILE A 88 19.74 -2.17 -6.35
CA ILE A 88 20.31 -0.80 -6.37
C ILE A 88 19.19 0.19 -6.63
N VAL A 89 19.35 1.42 -6.13
CA VAL A 89 18.39 2.51 -6.42
C VAL A 89 18.63 3.02 -7.84
N ASP A 90 17.60 2.97 -8.70
CA ASP A 90 17.66 3.58 -10.02
C ASP A 90 17.17 5.03 -9.93
N SER A 91 18.14 5.91 -9.76
CA SER A 91 17.91 7.33 -9.51
C SER A 91 17.85 8.20 -10.77
N VAL A 92 17.92 7.58 -11.96
CA VAL A 92 17.89 8.28 -13.26
C VAL A 92 16.52 8.10 -13.90
N ASN A 93 15.93 6.91 -13.82
CA ASN A 93 14.71 6.55 -14.54
C ASN A 93 13.44 6.52 -13.67
N GLY A 94 13.51 7.03 -12.44
CA GLY A 94 12.36 7.11 -11.55
C GLY A 94 12.56 8.15 -10.45
N GLY A 95 11.53 8.94 -10.17
CA GLY A 95 11.52 9.77 -8.96
C GLY A 95 11.40 8.89 -7.71
N TYR A 96 12.06 9.29 -6.63
CA TYR A 96 11.73 8.92 -5.25
C TYR A 96 10.55 9.76 -4.79
N TYR A 97 9.44 9.12 -4.44
CA TYR A 97 8.22 9.79 -4.00
C TYR A 97 7.99 9.55 -2.51
N ASN A 98 7.66 10.62 -1.79
CA ASN A 98 7.32 10.57 -0.37
C ASN A 98 5.93 11.17 -0.13
N TYR A 99 5.09 10.41 0.56
CA TYR A 99 3.75 10.77 1.00
C TYR A 99 3.73 10.57 2.52
N SER A 100 4.11 11.61 3.26
CA SER A 100 4.00 11.68 4.71
C SER A 100 2.58 12.13 5.07
N LYS A 101 2.03 11.61 6.16
CA LYS A 101 0.64 11.88 6.60
C LYS A 101 -0.41 11.33 5.62
N ILE A 102 -0.26 10.06 5.26
CA ILE A 102 -1.36 9.36 4.57
C ILE A 102 -2.53 9.18 5.54
N GLU A 103 -3.74 9.33 5.02
CA GLU A 103 -4.98 9.06 5.72
C GLU A 103 -5.39 7.61 5.45
N ILE A 104 -5.72 6.88 6.51
CA ILE A 104 -6.23 5.51 6.42
C ILE A 104 -7.65 5.55 6.96
N SER A 105 -8.63 5.37 6.07
CA SER A 105 -10.05 5.40 6.40
C SER A 105 -10.71 4.13 5.87
N ASP A 106 -11.35 3.38 6.75
CA ASP A 106 -11.90 2.04 6.51
C ASP A 106 -10.89 1.12 5.81
N ASN A 107 -11.08 0.93 4.51
CA ASN A 107 -10.27 0.09 3.64
C ASN A 107 -9.57 0.92 2.57
N ASN A 108 -9.29 2.20 2.81
CA ASN A 108 -8.65 3.06 1.83
C ASN A 108 -7.45 3.80 2.42
N ILE A 109 -6.41 3.98 1.60
CA ILE A 109 -5.28 4.85 1.86
C ILE A 109 -5.34 6.00 0.87
N PHE A 110 -5.34 7.21 1.41
CA PHE A 110 -5.21 8.45 0.66
C PHE A 110 -3.95 9.17 1.06
N GLY A 111 -3.29 9.82 0.10
CA GLY A 111 -2.10 10.61 0.40
C GLY A 111 -1.83 11.63 -0.68
N ARG A 112 -1.31 12.77 -0.27
CA ARG A 112 -0.79 13.80 -1.19
C ARG A 112 0.72 13.73 -1.22
N LEU A 113 1.29 13.91 -2.40
CA LEU A 113 2.74 13.93 -2.57
C LEU A 113 3.32 15.14 -1.84
N ASP A 114 4.22 14.89 -0.90
CA ASP A 114 4.99 15.97 -0.27
C ASP A 114 6.23 16.31 -1.08
N ASN A 115 6.97 15.26 -1.46
CA ASN A 115 8.27 15.43 -2.09
C ASN A 115 8.54 14.38 -3.16
N CYS A 116 9.13 14.85 -4.26
CA CYS A 116 9.65 14.03 -5.35
C CYS A 116 11.07 14.47 -5.70
N LYS A 117 12.02 13.53 -5.67
CA LYS A 117 13.43 13.78 -6.00
C LYS A 117 13.95 12.70 -6.94
N TYR A 118 14.93 12.99 -7.80
CA TYR A 118 15.58 11.94 -8.61
C TYR A 118 16.40 10.95 -7.74
N ARG A 119 17.00 11.45 -6.66
CA ARG A 119 17.71 10.64 -5.64
C ARG A 119 17.28 11.06 -4.24
N LYS A 120 17.54 10.22 -3.22
CA LYS A 120 17.33 10.58 -1.80
C LYS A 120 17.95 11.95 -1.44
N THR A 121 19.11 12.25 -2.03
CA THR A 121 19.87 13.51 -1.85
C THR A 121 19.87 14.44 -3.08
N GLY A 122 19.18 14.08 -4.16
CA GLY A 122 19.22 14.83 -5.43
C GLY A 122 18.24 16.00 -5.51
N GLY A 123 18.30 16.74 -6.62
CA GLY A 123 17.35 17.80 -6.96
C GLY A 123 15.92 17.31 -7.21
N HIS A 124 15.00 18.26 -7.41
CA HIS A 124 13.57 17.99 -7.63
C HIS A 124 13.35 17.10 -8.87
N GLY A 125 12.63 15.98 -8.67
CA GLY A 125 12.27 15.05 -9.74
C GLY A 125 10.99 15.47 -10.47
N VAL A 126 10.79 15.01 -11.71
CA VAL A 126 9.49 15.18 -12.40
C VAL A 126 8.40 14.46 -11.62
N ARG A 127 7.41 15.21 -11.14
CA ARG A 127 6.26 14.68 -10.40
C ARG A 127 5.30 13.99 -11.36
N ARG A 128 5.30 12.65 -11.38
CA ARG A 128 4.32 11.86 -12.15
C ARG A 128 3.12 11.39 -11.34
N TYR A 129 3.27 11.30 -10.01
CA TYR A 129 2.24 10.81 -9.10
C TYR A 129 2.04 11.86 -8.00
N ASN A 130 0.98 12.67 -8.10
CA ASN A 130 0.70 13.74 -7.12
C ASN A 130 -0.16 13.26 -5.95
N TYR A 131 -0.91 12.17 -6.16
CA TYR A 131 -1.86 11.64 -5.19
C TYR A 131 -1.77 10.11 -5.16
N LEU A 132 -2.04 9.54 -3.99
CA LEU A 132 -2.28 8.12 -3.79
C LEU A 132 -3.74 7.93 -3.39
N SER A 133 -4.35 6.92 -4.01
CA SER A 133 -5.66 6.41 -3.65
C SER A 133 -5.63 4.91 -3.85
N TYR A 134 -5.59 4.17 -2.75
CA TYR A 134 -5.56 2.72 -2.74
C TYR A 134 -6.68 2.15 -1.89
N LYS A 135 -7.34 1.11 -2.38
CA LYS A 135 -8.14 0.20 -1.57
C LYS A 135 -7.24 -0.86 -0.94
N ILE A 136 -7.48 -1.18 0.32
CA ILE A 136 -6.77 -2.14 1.15
C ILE A 136 -7.61 -3.42 1.24
N SER A 137 -6.97 -4.57 1.22
CA SER A 137 -7.61 -5.84 1.56
C SER A 137 -6.63 -6.74 2.31
N GLN A 138 -7.07 -7.34 3.42
CA GLN A 138 -6.25 -8.32 4.15
C GLN A 138 -6.09 -9.57 3.33
N VAL A 139 -4.88 -10.12 3.31
CA VAL A 139 -4.62 -11.46 2.78
C VAL A 139 -3.66 -12.20 3.69
N LYS A 140 -3.56 -13.53 3.51
CA LYS A 140 -2.62 -14.34 4.29
C LYS A 140 -1.19 -13.82 4.09
N GLY A 141 -0.56 -13.37 5.17
CA GLY A 141 0.82 -12.89 5.18
C GLY A 141 1.02 -11.40 4.85
N GLY A 142 -0.05 -10.60 4.71
CA GLY A 142 0.09 -9.15 4.47
C GLY A 142 -1.18 -8.45 4.01
N PHE A 143 -1.01 -7.39 3.22
CA PHE A 143 -2.09 -6.58 2.67
C PHE A 143 -1.92 -6.38 1.17
N LEU A 144 -3.04 -6.21 0.48
CA LEU A 144 -3.09 -5.86 -0.93
C LEU A 144 -3.52 -4.40 -1.06
N LEU A 145 -2.73 -3.59 -1.77
CA LEU A 145 -3.12 -2.24 -2.19
C LEU A 145 -3.57 -2.26 -3.66
N SER A 146 -4.80 -1.87 -3.92
CA SER A 146 -5.38 -1.75 -5.28
C SER A 146 -5.70 -0.30 -5.58
N ASN A 147 -5.17 0.27 -6.66
CA ASN A 147 -5.80 1.45 -7.26
C ASN A 147 -6.80 0.94 -8.30
N GLY A 148 -7.92 1.62 -8.56
CA GLY A 148 -9.06 1.10 -9.35
C GLY A 148 -8.78 0.58 -10.77
N TYR A 149 -7.52 0.64 -11.23
CA TYR A 149 -7.03 0.15 -12.52
C TYR A 149 -6.01 -0.99 -12.41
N ASN A 150 -5.57 -1.38 -11.20
CA ASN A 150 -4.57 -2.42 -10.99
C ASN A 150 -4.81 -3.24 -9.70
N ARG A 151 -4.67 -4.56 -9.81
CA ARG A 151 -4.56 -5.49 -8.68
C ARG A 151 -3.07 -5.86 -8.58
N ASN A 152 -2.36 -5.93 -7.47
CA ASN A 152 -2.51 -5.51 -6.08
C ASN A 152 -1.06 -5.43 -5.58
N ILE A 153 -0.58 -4.28 -5.11
CA ILE A 153 0.75 -4.20 -4.50
C ILE A 153 0.67 -5.02 -3.21
N PHE A 154 1.29 -6.20 -3.21
CA PHE A 154 1.34 -7.03 -2.02
C PHE A 154 2.39 -6.49 -1.05
N LEU A 155 1.92 -6.07 0.11
CA LEU A 155 2.71 -5.52 1.19
C LEU A 155 2.84 -6.57 2.30
N LYS A 156 4.08 -7.01 2.55
CA LYS A 156 4.41 -7.93 3.65
C LYS A 156 5.03 -7.16 4.81
N LYS A 157 4.63 -7.48 6.03
CA LYS A 157 5.25 -6.94 7.25
C LYS A 157 6.70 -7.40 7.37
N VAL A 158 7.59 -6.48 7.72
CA VAL A 158 9.03 -6.72 7.91
C VAL A 158 9.38 -6.67 9.39
#